data_AF-A0A285RWY3-F1
#
_entry.id   AF-A0A285RWY3-F1
#
_cell.length_a   1.000
_cell.length_b   1.000
_cell.length_c   1.000
_cell.angle_alpha   90.00
_cell.angle_beta   90.00
_cell.angle_gamma   90.00
#
_symmetry.space_group_name_H-M   'P 1'
#
loop_
_entity.id
_entity.type
_entity.pdbx_description
1 polymer ?
#
loop_
_entity_poly.entity_id
_entity_poly.type
_entity_poly.pdbx_seq_one_letter_code
_entity_poly.pdbx_strand_id
1 'polypeptide(L)' 'MTRTDDPELSLHLHLETLIALHGARRVVLAALGALLRPHATRPLAQSFAEMDDHMRRDIGLPPRGHSPPMPHWSYFGW' A
#
# COMPACT_ATOMS: atom_id res chain seq x y z
N MET A 1 -0.66 -26.30 -12.79
CA MET A 1 -0.66 -25.89 -11.38
C MET A 1 0.71 -26.27 -10.82
N THR A 2 1.64 -25.33 -10.80
CA THR A 2 3.02 -25.58 -10.36
C THR A 2 3.09 -25.50 -8.84
N ARG A 3 3.83 -26.42 -8.21
CA ARG A 3 4.06 -26.57 -6.77
C ARG A 3 4.69 -25.34 -6.07
N THR A 4 4.80 -24.21 -6.77
CA THR A 4 5.40 -22.95 -6.33
C THR A 4 4.44 -22.04 -5.58
N ASP A 5 3.15 -22.37 -5.53
CA ASP A 5 2.11 -21.54 -4.91
C ASP A 5 1.94 -21.84 -3.41
N ASP A 6 2.79 -22.70 -2.84
CA ASP A 6 2.77 -23.04 -1.42
C ASP A 6 3.55 -21.97 -0.62
N PRO A 7 2.85 -21.02 0.04
CA PRO A 7 3.50 -19.89 0.70
C PRO A 7 4.42 -20.35 1.85
N GLU A 8 4.07 -21.47 2.49
CA GLU A 8 4.84 -22.13 3.54
C GLU A 8 6.21 -22.61 3.03
N LEU A 9 6.25 -23.26 1.87
CA LEU A 9 7.50 -23.76 1.27
C LEU A 9 8.41 -22.60 0.85
N SER A 10 7.82 -21.55 0.28
CA SER A 10 8.56 -20.34 -0.08
C SER A 10 9.16 -19.67 1.16
N LEU A 11 8.38 -19.51 2.23
CA LEU A 11 8.86 -18.89 3.47
C LEU A 11 10.00 -19.70 4.10
N HIS A 12 9.86 -21.03 4.15
CA HIS A 12 10.87 -21.90 4.72
C HIS A 12 12.21 -21.76 3.99
N LEU A 13 12.20 -21.81 2.67
CA LEU A 13 13.40 -21.67 1.85
C LEU A 13 14.08 -20.31 2.03
N HIS A 14 13.30 -19.23 2.13
CA HIS A 14 13.83 -17.89 2.37
C HIS A 14 14.46 -17.76 3.75
N LEU A 15 13.83 -18.35 4.79
CA LEU A 15 14.39 -18.36 6.14
C LEU A 15 15.70 -19.14 6.20
N GLU A 16 15.78 -20.31 5.59
CA GLU A 16 17.03 -21.09 5.53
C GLU A 16 18.15 -20.30 4.86
N THR A 17 17.83 -19.64 3.74
CA THR A 17 18.80 -18.79 3.02
C THR A 17 19.28 -17.63 3.90
N LEU A 18 18.38 -16.95 4.61
CA LEU A 18 18.73 -15.85 5.50
C LEU A 18 19.58 -16.33 6.70
N ILE A 19 19.27 -17.50 7.25
CA ILE A 19 20.03 -18.12 8.35
C ILE A 19 21.42 -18.51 7.88
N ALA A 20 21.55 -19.09 6.68
CA ALA A 20 22.85 -19.46 6.10
C ALA A 20 23.75 -18.23 5.88
N LEU A 21 23.16 -17.11 5.42
CA LEU A 21 23.91 -15.88 5.12
C LEU A 21 24.26 -15.04 6.36
N HIS A 22 23.36 -14.95 7.35
CA HIS A 22 23.47 -13.99 8.46
C HIS A 22 23.57 -14.64 9.84
N GLY A 23 23.33 -15.95 9.93
CA GLY A 23 23.24 -16.70 11.18
C GLY A 23 21.88 -16.53 11.88
N ALA A 24 21.45 -17.59 12.56
CA ALA A 24 20.13 -17.65 13.21
C ALA A 24 19.88 -16.51 14.20
N ARG A 25 20.91 -16.10 14.98
CA ARG A 25 20.76 -15.02 15.98
C ARG A 25 20.35 -13.69 15.35
N ARG A 26 20.93 -13.32 14.21
CA ARG A 26 20.60 -12.06 13.52
C ARG A 26 19.21 -12.11 12.89
N VAL A 27 18.82 -13.25 12.33
CA VAL A 27 17.49 -13.47 11.76
C VAL A 27 16.40 -13.35 12.83
N VAL A 28 16.60 -13.97 14.00
CA VAL A 28 15.66 -13.87 15.14
C VAL A 28 15.54 -12.44 15.65
N LEU A 29 16.65 -11.72 15.81
CA LEU A 29 16.62 -10.32 16.24
C LEU A 29 15.93 -9.41 15.21
N ALA A 30 16.14 -9.65 13.91
CA ALA A 30 15.46 -8.92 12.85
C ALA A 30 13.95 -9.20 12.83
N ALA A 31 13.54 -10.45 13.02
CA ALA A 31 12.14 -10.84 13.12
C ALA A 31 11.44 -10.19 14.34
N LEU A 32 12.11 -10.21 15.51
CA LEU A 32 11.64 -9.50 16.71
C LEU A 32 11.56 -7.98 16.49
N GLY A 33 12.57 -7.41 15.86
CA GLY A 33 12.58 -5.99 15.49
C GLY A 33 11.43 -5.64 14.55
N ALA A 34 11.13 -6.49 13.58
CA ALA A 34 10.00 -6.31 12.67
C ALA A 34 8.64 -6.41 13.39
N LEU A 35 8.50 -7.34 14.36
CA LEU A 35 7.29 -7.49 15.17
C LEU A 35 7.02 -6.25 16.04
N LEU A 36 8.07 -5.68 16.63
CA LEU A 36 7.99 -4.50 17.49
C LEU A 36 7.95 -3.18 16.70
N ARG A 37 8.39 -3.19 15.43
CA ARG A 37 8.39 -2.00 14.60
C ARG A 37 6.93 -1.63 14.31
N PRO A 38 6.46 -0.45 14.73
CA PRO A 38 5.14 0.01 14.34
C PRO A 38 5.11 0.01 12.81
N HIS A 39 4.16 -0.75 12.28
CA HIS A 39 3.96 -0.85 10.85
C HIS A 39 3.63 0.56 10.38
N ALA A 40 4.61 1.22 9.76
CA ALA A 40 4.41 2.51 9.12
C ALA A 40 3.63 2.27 7.82
N THR A 41 2.42 1.71 7.94
CA THR A 41 1.39 1.92 6.95
C THR A 41 1.19 3.41 6.89
N ARG A 42 1.81 4.04 5.89
CA ARG A 42 1.31 5.31 5.40
C ARG A 42 -0.18 5.08 5.18
N PRO A 43 -1.07 5.77 5.91
CA PRO A 43 -2.50 5.53 5.77
C PRO A 43 -2.85 5.63 4.30
N LEU A 44 -3.56 4.64 3.77
CA LEU A 44 -4.03 4.67 2.37
C LEU A 44 -4.85 5.94 2.09
N ALA A 45 -5.48 6.49 3.13
CA ALA A 45 -6.10 7.80 3.13
C ALA A 45 -5.14 8.97 2.81
N GLN A 46 -3.88 8.92 3.28
CA GLN A 46 -2.85 9.90 2.94
C GLN A 46 -2.35 9.74 1.49
N SER A 47 -2.29 8.53 0.93
CA SER A 47 -1.95 8.37 -0.49
C SER A 47 -3.06 8.91 -1.40
N PHE A 48 -4.34 8.71 -1.04
CA PHE A 48 -5.45 9.36 -1.74
C PHE A 48 -5.48 10.88 -1.54
N ALA A 49 -4.82 11.37 -0.49
CA ALA A 49 -4.66 12.79 -0.31
C ALA A 49 -3.70 13.37 -1.35
N GLU A 50 -2.70 12.65 -1.80
CA GLU A 50 -1.74 13.16 -2.80
C GLU A 50 -2.20 12.94 -4.24
N MET A 51 -3.39 12.35 -4.43
CA MET A 51 -3.93 12.01 -5.74
C MET A 51 -4.64 13.20 -6.40
N ASP A 52 -4.39 13.39 -7.68
CA ASP A 52 -4.99 14.44 -8.50
C ASP A 52 -6.53 14.31 -8.57
N ASP A 53 -7.22 15.44 -8.72
CA ASP A 53 -8.69 15.50 -8.73
C ASP A 53 -9.33 14.69 -9.87
N HIS A 54 -8.65 14.54 -10.99
CA HIS A 54 -9.15 13.72 -12.11
C HIS A 54 -9.17 12.23 -11.75
N MET A 55 -8.08 11.70 -11.19
CA MET A 55 -8.03 10.31 -10.72
C MET A 55 -8.99 10.08 -9.55
N ARG A 56 -9.16 11.06 -8.66
CA ARG A 56 -10.15 11.00 -7.57
C ARG A 56 -11.57 10.88 -8.14
N ARG A 57 -11.90 11.65 -9.17
CA ARG A 57 -13.20 11.58 -9.85
C ARG A 57 -13.44 10.21 -10.47
N ASP A 58 -12.43 9.60 -11.09
CA ASP A 58 -12.55 8.30 -11.77
C ASP A 58 -12.85 7.16 -10.79
N ILE A 59 -12.44 7.29 -9.52
CA ILE A 59 -12.73 6.31 -8.46
C ILE A 59 -13.87 6.73 -7.52
N GLY A 60 -14.58 7.83 -7.84
CA GLY A 60 -15.72 8.33 -7.07
C GLY A 60 -15.37 9.06 -5.76
N LEU A 61 -14.11 9.49 -5.58
CA LEU A 61 -13.72 10.34 -4.47
C LEU A 61 -14.03 11.82 -4.76
N PRO A 62 -14.46 12.61 -3.74
CA PRO A 62 -14.68 14.04 -3.92
C PRO A 62 -13.36 14.77 -4.21
N PRO A 63 -13.37 15.86 -4.99
CA PRO A 63 -12.17 16.67 -5.24
C PRO A 63 -11.64 17.29 -3.94
N ARG A 64 -10.35 17.65 -3.91
CA ARG A 64 -9.67 18.14 -2.68
C ARG A 64 -10.09 19.56 -2.28
N GLY A 65 -10.56 20.37 -3.23
CA GLY A 65 -10.95 21.76 -3.01
C GLY A 65 -12.37 22.05 -3.48
N HIS A 66 -12.88 23.24 -3.14
CA HIS A 66 -14.07 23.79 -3.78
C HIS A 66 -13.85 23.74 -5.28
N SER A 67 -14.62 22.90 -5.96
CA SER A 67 -14.65 22.84 -7.42
C SER A 67 -14.67 24.28 -7.96
N PRO A 68 -13.87 24.61 -8.99
CA PRO A 68 -13.93 25.92 -9.61
C PRO A 68 -15.39 26.24 -9.94
N PRO A 69 -15.82 27.51 -9.76
CA PRO A 69 -17.22 27.90 -9.88
C PRO A 69 -17.79 27.31 -11.16
N MET A 70 -18.88 26.55 -11.03
CA MET A 70 -19.53 25.91 -12.16
C MET A 70 -19.75 26.97 -13.25
N PRO A 71 -19.30 26.72 -14.49
CA PRO A 71 -19.46 27.70 -15.53
C PRO A 71 -20.96 27.87 -15.81
N HIS A 72 -21.39 29.14 -15.85
CA HIS A 72 -22.77 29.60 -15.79
C HIS A 72 -23.71 29.02 -16.87
N TRP A 73 -23.17 28.41 -17.92
CA TRP A 73 -23.94 27.71 -18.95
C TRP A 73 -24.60 26.41 -18.46
N SER A 74 -24.20 25.90 -17.29
CA SER A 74 -24.82 24.73 -16.63
C SER A 74 -26.24 24.99 -16.11
N TYR A 75 -26.72 26.24 -16.12
CA TYR A 75 -28.07 26.62 -15.67
C TYR A 75 -29.13 26.62 -16.79
N PHE A 76 -28.72 26.48 -18.04
CA PHE A 76 -29.66 26.45 -19.17
C PHE A 76 -29.97 25.02 -19.57
N GLY A 77 -30.84 24.37 -18.77
CA GLY A 77 -31.57 23.18 -19.20
C GLY A 77 -32.84 23.59 -19.94
N TRP A 78 -32.95 23.19 -21.21
CA TRP A 78 -34.18 22.92 -21.94
C TRP A 78 -34.05 21.52 -22.54
#